data_AF-A0A539E585-F1
#
_entry.id   AF-A0A539E585-F1
#
_cell.length_a   1.000
_cell.length_b   1.000
_cell.length_c   1.000
_cell.angle_alpha   90.00
_cell.angle_beta   90.00
_cell.angle_gamma   90.00
#
_symmetry.space_group_name_H-M   'P 1'
#
loop_
_entity.id
_entity.type
_entity.pdbx_description
1 polymer ?
#
loop_
_entity_poly.entity_id
_entity_poly.type
_entity_poly.pdbx_seq_one_letter_code
_entity_poly.pdbx_strand_id
1 'polypeptide(L)'
;MPLDEPDAITQARTANQFAAHLYLGFEATNGSSSVVHFYRVPTFESLGGRTMAACLTRELSACGLQVSEPCGMRLPVLRETRMPAVLCSLAPVRTAVDSAQEISHAVLRAIEQWVVVCSLVS
;
A
#
# COMPACT_ATOMS: atom_id res chain seq x y z
N MET A 1 25.69 -3.24 -7.52
CA MET A 1 24.74 -2.76 -8.54
C MET A 1 23.54 -2.26 -7.79
N PRO A 2 23.10 -0.99 -7.91
CA PRO A 2 21.79 -0.64 -7.37
C PRO A 2 20.78 -1.46 -8.17
N LEU A 3 19.90 -2.19 -7.49
CA LEU A 3 18.68 -2.66 -8.13
C LEU A 3 17.97 -1.41 -8.64
N ASP A 4 17.60 -1.38 -9.92
CA ASP A 4 16.76 -0.32 -10.50
C ASP A 4 15.43 -0.32 -9.76
N GLU A 5 15.38 0.37 -8.61
CA GLU A 5 14.15 0.81 -7.98
C GLU A 5 13.52 1.74 -9.03
N PRO A 6 12.39 1.37 -9.66
CA PRO A 6 11.81 2.24 -10.67
C PRO A 6 11.55 3.58 -9.96
N ASP A 7 12.13 4.66 -10.46
CA ASP A 7 12.09 5.97 -9.81
C ASP A 7 10.65 6.25 -9.34
N ALA A 8 10.46 6.39 -8.02
CA ALA A 8 9.17 6.58 -7.39
C ALA A 8 8.35 7.70 -8.05
N ILE A 9 9.04 8.71 -8.61
CA ILE A 9 8.43 9.79 -9.38
C ILE A 9 7.90 9.28 -10.72
N THR A 10 8.68 8.46 -11.43
CA THR A 10 8.26 7.79 -12.67
C THR A 10 7.04 6.90 -12.44
N GLN A 11 7.02 6.10 -11.38
CA GLN A 11 5.85 5.27 -11.03
C GLN A 11 4.61 6.13 -10.79
N ALA A 12 4.73 7.20 -10.00
CA ALA A 12 3.63 8.13 -9.74
C ALA A 12 3.13 8.81 -11.02
N ARG A 13 4.05 9.23 -11.90
CA ARG A 13 3.71 9.83 -13.21
C ARG A 13 2.93 8.86 -14.08
N THR A 14 3.38 7.60 -14.18
CA THR A 14 2.67 6.57 -14.95
C THR A 14 1.27 6.33 -14.41
N ALA A 15 1.11 6.21 -13.08
CA ALA A 15 -0.21 6.04 -12.45
C ALA A 15 -1.14 7.23 -12.72
N ASN A 16 -0.61 8.46 -12.63
CA ASN A 16 -1.34 9.68 -12.93
C ASN A 16 -1.75 9.78 -14.41
N GLN A 17 -0.88 9.39 -15.34
CA GLN A 17 -1.17 9.39 -16.78
C GLN A 17 -2.19 8.34 -17.17
N PHE A 18 -2.13 7.16 -16.52
CA PHE A 18 -3.13 6.11 -16.67
C PHE A 18 -4.49 6.48 -16.04
N ALA A 19 -4.55 7.58 -15.28
CA ALA A 19 -5.72 7.96 -14.49
C ALA A 19 -6.21 6.82 -13.58
N ALA A 20 -5.28 6.15 -12.90
CA ALA A 20 -5.62 5.06 -11.99
C ALA A 20 -6.57 5.53 -10.87
N HIS A 21 -7.48 4.67 -10.45
CA HIS A 21 -8.36 4.91 -9.30
C HIS A 21 -7.65 4.67 -7.96
N LEU A 22 -6.59 3.86 -7.96
CA LEU A 22 -5.80 3.48 -6.81
C LEU A 22 -4.36 3.19 -7.26
N TYR A 23 -3.39 3.67 -6.51
CA TYR A 23 -2.00 3.22 -6.59
C TYR A 23 -1.69 2.27 -5.43
N LEU A 24 -1.16 1.09 -5.75
CA LEU A 24 -0.75 0.09 -4.75
C LEU A 24 0.64 -0.42 -5.14
N GLY A 25 1.65 -0.04 -4.36
CA GLY A 25 3.02 -0.52 -4.53
C GLY A 25 3.40 -1.58 -3.49
N PHE A 26 4.37 -2.42 -3.84
CA PHE A 26 5.02 -3.33 -2.91
C PHE A 26 6.53 -3.14 -2.94
N GLU A 27 7.15 -3.24 -1.79
CA GLU A 27 8.59 -3.34 -1.63
C GLU A 27 8.91 -4.43 -0.60
N ALA A 28 10.07 -5.06 -0.73
CA ALA A 28 10.56 -6.03 0.24
C ALA A 28 11.54 -5.36 1.19
N THR A 29 11.40 -5.59 2.50
CA THR A 29 12.29 -5.02 3.51
C THR A 29 12.82 -6.08 4.47
N ASN A 30 13.98 -5.82 5.07
CA ASN A 30 14.64 -6.73 6.03
C ASN A 30 14.06 -6.60 7.46
N GLY A 31 12.88 -6.01 7.60
CA GLY A 31 12.17 -5.88 8.88
C GLY A 31 11.60 -7.20 9.41
N SER A 32 11.09 -7.16 10.64
CA SER A 32 10.41 -8.28 11.29
C SER A 32 8.88 -8.27 11.09
N SER A 33 8.31 -7.13 10.68
CA SER A 33 6.89 -6.99 10.35
C SER A 33 6.71 -6.18 9.08
N SER A 34 5.62 -6.50 8.37
CA SER A 34 5.15 -5.71 7.24
C SER A 34 4.47 -4.43 7.71
N VAL A 35 4.50 -3.38 6.90
CA VAL A 35 3.81 -2.11 7.19
C VAL A 35 3.14 -1.61 5.92
N VAL A 36 1.92 -1.10 6.05
CA VAL A 36 1.22 -0.42 4.94
C VAL A 36 1.31 1.09 5.16
N HIS A 37 2.02 1.75 4.25
CA HIS A 37 2.23 3.19 4.27
C HIS A 37 1.19 3.92 3.44
N PHE A 38 0.72 5.07 3.92
CA PHE A 38 -0.17 5.98 3.21
C PHE A 38 0.32 7.43 3.34
N TYR A 39 -0.14 8.33 2.48
CA TYR A 39 0.32 9.72 2.53
C TYR A 39 -0.25 10.47 3.74
N ARG A 40 0.64 10.98 4.60
CA ARG A 40 0.29 11.87 5.71
C ARG A 40 1.42 12.86 6.01
N VAL A 41 1.02 14.08 6.30
CA VAL A 41 1.82 15.16 6.92
C VAL A 41 0.97 15.83 8.01
N PRO A 42 1.53 16.69 8.88
CA PRO A 42 0.74 17.29 9.96
C PRO A 42 -0.51 18.06 9.49
N THR A 43 -0.47 18.65 8.29
CA THR A 43 -1.55 19.47 7.73
C THR A 43 -2.50 18.73 6.79
N PHE A 44 -2.19 17.48 6.42
CA PHE A 44 -2.96 16.74 5.43
C PHE A 44 -2.84 15.23 5.65
N GLU A 45 -3.97 14.54 5.57
CA GLU A 45 -4.06 13.09 5.59
C GLU A 45 -4.87 12.62 4.38
N SER A 46 -4.31 11.68 3.60
CA SER A 46 -5.06 11.04 2.53
C SER A 46 -6.07 10.05 3.14
N LEU A 47 -7.33 10.47 3.29
CA LEU A 47 -8.38 9.62 3.87
C LEU A 47 -8.59 8.33 3.06
N GLY A 48 -8.56 8.42 1.73
CA GLY A 48 -8.61 7.25 0.84
C GLY A 48 -7.41 6.32 1.06
N GLY A 49 -6.19 6.88 1.16
CA GLY A 49 -5.00 6.08 1.46
C GLY A 49 -5.05 5.42 2.84
N ARG A 50 -5.51 6.13 3.87
CA ARG A 50 -5.63 5.60 5.23
C ARG A 50 -6.64 4.46 5.33
N THR A 51 -7.81 4.62 4.71
CA THR A 51 -8.85 3.59 4.71
C THR A 51 -8.42 2.35 3.91
N MET A 52 -7.73 2.55 2.77
CA MET A 52 -7.15 1.44 2.01
C MET A 52 -6.06 0.71 2.82
N ALA A 53 -5.18 1.46 3.48
CA ALA A 53 -4.12 0.89 4.31
C ALA A 53 -4.69 0.05 5.47
N ALA A 54 -5.77 0.52 6.10
CA ALA A 54 -6.46 -0.26 7.14
C ALA A 54 -7.06 -1.56 6.60
N CYS A 55 -7.70 -1.53 5.42
CA CYS A 55 -8.25 -2.74 4.79
C CYS A 55 -7.13 -3.74 4.44
N LEU A 56 -6.02 -3.27 3.87
CA LEU A 56 -4.85 -4.12 3.58
C LEU A 56 -4.23 -4.71 4.83
N THR A 57 -4.00 -3.91 5.87
CA THR A 57 -3.42 -4.41 7.13
C THR A 57 -4.27 -5.54 7.70
N ARG A 58 -5.61 -5.40 7.69
CA ARG A 58 -6.52 -6.45 8.15
C ARG A 58 -6.39 -7.72 7.32
N GLU A 59 -6.51 -7.62 6.00
CA GLU A 59 -6.51 -8.81 5.12
C GLU A 59 -5.16 -9.51 5.06
N LEU A 60 -4.05 -8.76 5.08
CA LEU A 60 -2.70 -9.31 5.13
C LEU A 60 -2.43 -9.99 6.48
N SER A 61 -2.94 -9.44 7.58
CA SER A 61 -2.84 -10.10 8.89
C SER A 61 -3.67 -11.38 8.92
N ALA A 62 -4.86 -11.37 8.32
CA ALA A 62 -5.74 -12.55 8.23
C ALA A 62 -5.14 -13.68 7.38
N CYS A 63 -4.24 -13.36 6.45
CA CYS A 63 -3.51 -14.37 5.67
C CYS A 63 -2.20 -14.85 6.34
N GLY A 64 -1.97 -14.47 7.61
CA GLY A 64 -0.87 -14.99 8.42
C GLY A 64 0.41 -14.14 8.41
N LEU A 65 0.41 -12.97 7.75
CA LEU A 65 1.55 -12.05 7.86
C LEU A 65 1.51 -11.29 9.19
N GLN A 66 2.69 -11.05 9.76
CA GLN A 66 2.83 -10.08 10.84
C GLN A 66 2.83 -8.68 10.25
N VAL A 67 1.76 -7.92 10.46
CA VAL A 67 1.60 -6.56 9.93
C VAL A 67 1.41 -5.58 11.09
N SER A 68 2.15 -4.47 11.07
CA SER A 68 1.97 -3.38 12.02
C SER A 68 0.79 -2.49 11.63
N GLU A 69 0.38 -1.64 12.57
CA GLU A 69 -0.62 -0.60 12.30
C GLU A 69 -0.23 0.28 11.09
N PRO A 70 -1.20 0.72 10.27
CA PRO A 70 -0.95 1.61 9.14
C PRO A 70 -0.13 2.84 9.53
N CYS A 71 0.88 3.17 8.73
CA CYS A 71 1.82 4.23 9.06
C CYS A 71 1.75 5.38 8.04
N GLY A 72 1.38 6.56 8.51
CA GLY A 72 1.35 7.78 7.69
C GLY A 72 2.76 8.30 7.40
N MET A 73 3.14 8.41 6.13
CA MET A 73 4.48 8.80 5.68
C MET A 73 4.43 9.80 4.52
N ARG A 74 5.56 10.48 4.27
CA ARG A 74 5.75 11.41 3.14
C ARG A 74 6.65 10.83 2.04
N LEU A 75 6.42 9.57 1.68
CA LEU A 75 7.19 8.90 0.63
C LEU A 75 6.93 9.54 -0.74
N PRO A 76 7.93 9.63 -1.65
CA PRO A 76 7.77 10.31 -2.93
C PRO A 76 6.58 9.80 -3.76
N VAL A 77 6.45 8.48 -3.96
CA VAL A 77 5.36 7.92 -4.79
C VAL A 77 3.97 8.25 -4.21
N LEU A 78 3.83 8.25 -2.88
CA LEU A 78 2.58 8.57 -2.19
C LEU A 78 2.24 10.07 -2.26
N ARG A 79 3.26 10.93 -2.34
CA ARG A 79 3.08 12.38 -2.44
C ARG A 79 2.71 12.82 -3.86
N GLU A 80 3.32 12.19 -4.86
CA GLU A 80 3.22 12.63 -6.26
C GLU A 80 2.01 12.01 -6.99
N THR A 81 1.35 11.01 -6.41
CA THR A 81 0.12 10.39 -6.95
C THR A 81 -1.11 11.25 -6.67
N ARG A 82 -2.03 11.35 -7.64
CA ARG A 82 -3.27 12.15 -7.55
C ARG A 82 -4.45 11.37 -6.99
N MET A 83 -4.40 10.05 -7.10
CA MET A 83 -5.38 9.11 -6.56
C MET A 83 -4.96 8.64 -5.17
N PRO A 84 -5.86 7.98 -4.39
CA PRO A 84 -5.45 7.24 -3.20
C PRO A 84 -4.27 6.31 -3.49
N ALA A 85 -3.29 6.31 -2.59
CA ALA A 85 -2.05 5.58 -2.78
C ALA A 85 -1.58 4.94 -1.48
N VAL A 86 -1.09 3.70 -1.59
CA VAL A 86 -0.45 2.96 -0.50
C VAL A 86 0.82 2.24 -0.99
N LEU A 87 1.78 2.07 -0.08
CA LEU A 87 3.00 1.29 -0.31
C LEU A 87 3.13 0.24 0.80
N CYS A 88 3.11 -1.02 0.42
CA CYS A 88 3.27 -2.15 1.33
C CYS A 88 4.74 -2.55 1.41
N SER A 89 5.37 -2.28 2.54
CA SER A 89 6.70 -2.80 2.85
C SER A 89 6.54 -4.18 3.47
N LEU A 90 6.83 -5.23 2.71
CA LEU A 90 6.64 -6.63 3.11
C LEU A 90 7.87 -7.19 3.81
N ALA A 91 7.66 -7.75 5.00
CA ALA A 91 8.68 -8.33 5.86
C ALA A 91 8.10 -9.45 6.76
N PRO A 92 8.88 -10.48 7.09
CA PRO A 92 10.18 -10.82 6.49
C PRO A 92 10.05 -11.27 5.02
N VAL A 93 11.07 -11.00 4.19
CA VAL A 93 11.02 -11.27 2.74
C VAL A 93 10.70 -12.72 2.40
N ARG A 94 11.29 -13.69 3.11
CA ARG A 94 11.03 -15.12 2.87
C ARG A 94 9.56 -15.47 3.05
N THR A 95 8.97 -15.08 4.18
CA THR A 95 7.55 -15.30 4.47
C THR A 95 6.66 -14.66 3.42
N ALA A 96 7.00 -13.44 2.98
CA ALA A 96 6.24 -12.74 1.95
C ALA A 96 6.30 -13.45 0.58
N VAL A 97 7.47 -13.97 0.19
CA VAL A 97 7.63 -14.75 -1.04
C VAL A 97 6.89 -16.08 -0.95
N ASP A 98 7.02 -16.79 0.18
CA ASP A 98 6.36 -18.09 0.41
C ASP A 98 4.83 -17.97 0.42
N SER A 99 4.29 -16.80 0.81
CA SER A 99 2.85 -16.51 0.91
C SER A 99 2.32 -15.65 -0.24
N ALA A 100 3.05 -15.55 -1.36
CA ALA A 100 2.74 -14.58 -2.43
C ALA A 100 1.32 -14.75 -3.01
N GLN A 101 0.83 -15.99 -3.08
CA GLN A 101 -0.53 -16.29 -3.56
C GLN A 101 -1.58 -15.79 -2.56
N GLU A 102 -1.40 -16.09 -1.27
CA GLU A 102 -2.29 -15.66 -0.18
C GLU A 102 -2.33 -14.13 -0.07
N ILE A 103 -1.18 -13.48 -0.23
CA ILE A 103 -1.05 -12.01 -0.28
C ILE A 103 -1.86 -11.46 -1.44
N SER A 104 -1.75 -12.05 -2.63
CA SER A 104 -2.50 -11.60 -3.81
C SER A 104 -4.01 -11.67 -3.57
N HIS A 105 -4.51 -12.76 -2.97
CA HIS A 105 -5.91 -12.88 -2.61
C HIS A 105 -6.33 -11.88 -1.51
N ALA A 106 -5.49 -11.66 -0.51
CA ALA A 106 -5.73 -10.67 0.55
C ALA A 106 -5.83 -9.25 -0.02
N VAL A 107 -4.98 -8.91 -0.98
CA VAL A 107 -4.98 -7.62 -1.66
C VAL A 107 -6.29 -7.41 -2.42
N LEU A 108 -6.77 -8.41 -3.17
CA LEU A 108 -8.05 -8.32 -3.87
C LEU A 108 -9.22 -8.09 -2.91
N ARG A 109 -9.29 -8.88 -1.82
CA ARG A 109 -10.32 -8.70 -0.78
C ARG A 109 -10.26 -7.31 -0.13
N ALA A 110 -9.05 -6.80 0.12
CA ALA A 110 -8.86 -5.48 0.69
C ALA A 110 -9.37 -4.37 -0.26
N ILE A 111 -9.12 -4.50 -1.57
CA ILE A 111 -9.64 -3.57 -2.58
C ILE A 111 -11.17 -3.61 -2.61
N GLU A 112 -11.77 -4.81 -2.66
CA GLU A 112 -13.23 -4.97 -2.66
C GLU A 112 -13.89 -4.33 -1.43
N GLN A 113 -13.34 -4.59 -0.24
CA GLN A 113 -13.81 -3.99 1.00
C GLN A 113 -13.63 -2.46 1.01
N TRP A 114 -12.50 -1.98 0.50
CA TRP A 114 -12.22 -0.55 0.45
C TRP A 114 -13.20 0.19 -0.46
N VAL A 115 -13.55 -0.38 -1.62
CA VAL A 115 -14.56 0.20 -2.52
C VAL A 115 -15.91 0.36 -1.81
N VAL A 116 -16.32 -0.65 -1.03
CA VAL A 116 -17.55 -0.57 -0.22
C VAL A 116 -17.43 0.55 0.83
N VAL A 117 -16.31 0.62 1.57
CA VAL A 117 -16.09 1.67 2.57
C VAL A 117 -16.12 3.07 1.94
N CYS A 118 -15.49 3.28 0.80
CA CYS A 118 -15.49 4.56 0.10
C CYS A 118 -16.88 4.95 -0.42
N SER A 119 -17.68 3.99 -0.87
CA SER A 119 -19.06 4.25 -1.33
C SER A 119 -20.02 4.68 -0.21
N LEU A 120 -19.67 4.41 1.05
CA LEU A 120 -20.46 4.81 2.22
C LEU A 120 -20.09 6.20 2.75
N VAL A 121 -18.98 6.78 2.28
CA VAL A 121 -18.43 8.07 2.75
C VAL A 121 -18.58 9.18 1.69
N SER A 122 -19.01 8.82 0.48
CA SER A 122 -19.28 9.73 -0.64
C SER A 122 -20.75 10.13 -0.69
#